data_AF-A0A6A5HDU5-F1
#
_entry.id   AF-A0A6A5HDU5-F1
#
_cell.length_a   1.000
_cell.length_b   1.000
_cell.length_c   1.000
_cell.angle_alpha   90.00
_cell.angle_beta   90.00
_cell.angle_gamma   90.00
#
_symmetry.space_group_name_H-M   'P 1'
#
loop_
_entity.id
_entity.type
_entity.pdbx_description
1 polymer ?
#
loop_
_entity_poly.entity_id
_entity_poly.type
_entity_poly.pdbx_seq_one_letter_code
_entity_poly.pdbx_strand_id
1 'polypeptide(L)'
;MMHYLNLPLAEKCTEFSFMRGSLTATLLTELMDKIPVSKRLEIDSDIPIDFKHQNALKYYVTRYNNGRWITLNDLKSIRNVGWIELKSTIFDCSDVNQFLNYWVNCEEDMLELLKLKLKEGAIIDKDVLTDQLITVHVEGASSTDFFIKAKNHKHRKFVLGHLEIGEGNSVGFSAWEAMGESTHLFEILELLERKKELEEEISMIENRENQVDISDFSEEMRQKNYKYEELRRLKVKNELYPRIPKRPKSRTASSIILRGANDTMLDEMERSIHDSLCVVRRVLESKKLVAGGGAVETSLSLFLETFAQTLSSREQLAVAEYASALLIIPKVLASNAARDSTDLVTKLRAYHSKAQLIPQLQHLKWAGLDLENGSIRDNKEAGVLEPALSKVKSLKFATEAAITILRIDDLIKLDKQEPAGGHDDCHA
;
A
#
# COMPACT_ATOMS: atom_id res chain seq x y z
N MET A 1 -20.66 -48.79 -11.23
CA MET A 1 -20.17 -47.44 -10.87
C MET A 1 -20.89 -46.88 -9.63
N MET A 2 -22.22 -47.02 -9.50
CA MET A 2 -22.98 -46.54 -8.33
C MET A 2 -22.63 -47.15 -6.96
N HIS A 3 -22.23 -48.43 -6.90
CA HIS A 3 -21.77 -49.03 -5.64
C HIS A 3 -20.50 -48.37 -5.07
N TYR A 4 -19.71 -47.69 -5.91
CA TYR A 4 -18.45 -47.05 -5.52
C TYR A 4 -18.63 -45.60 -5.06
N LEU A 5 -19.81 -44.98 -5.22
CA LEU A 5 -20.08 -43.61 -4.73
C LEU A 5 -20.60 -43.59 -3.29
N ASN A 6 -21.21 -44.69 -2.82
CA ASN A 6 -21.77 -44.77 -1.47
C ASN A 6 -20.68 -44.78 -0.38
N LEU A 7 -19.47 -45.29 -0.67
CA LEU A 7 -18.33 -45.26 0.27
C LEU A 7 -17.73 -43.85 0.43
N PRO A 8 -17.40 -43.11 -0.66
CA PRO A 8 -16.92 -41.73 -0.58
C PRO A 8 -17.93 -40.74 0.00
N LEU A 9 -19.23 -40.96 -0.20
CA LEU A 9 -20.29 -40.13 0.38
C LEU A 9 -20.48 -40.38 1.89
N ALA A 10 -20.03 -41.53 2.41
CA ALA A 10 -20.07 -41.89 3.82
C ALA A 10 -18.82 -41.44 4.62
N GLU A 11 -17.74 -41.01 3.96
CA GLU A 11 -16.47 -40.60 4.57
C GLU A 11 -16.09 -39.13 4.28
N LYS A 12 -14.97 -38.69 4.88
CA LYS A 12 -14.37 -37.33 4.81
C LYS A 12 -13.90 -36.91 3.39
N CYS A 13 -14.55 -37.36 2.32
CA CYS A 13 -14.21 -36.93 0.96
C CYS A 13 -14.51 -35.43 0.78
N THR A 14 -13.54 -34.67 0.27
CA THR A 14 -13.62 -33.20 0.13
C THR A 14 -13.84 -32.74 -1.31
N GLU A 15 -13.52 -33.57 -2.29
CA GLU A 15 -13.49 -33.21 -3.71
C GLU A 15 -13.87 -34.40 -4.61
N PHE A 16 -14.71 -34.13 -5.61
CA PHE A 16 -15.10 -35.07 -6.66
C PHE A 16 -14.62 -34.53 -8.01
N SER A 17 -13.72 -35.25 -8.66
CA SER A 17 -13.18 -34.87 -9.97
C SER A 17 -13.49 -35.95 -11.00
N PHE A 18 -14.10 -35.55 -12.11
CA PHE A 18 -14.44 -36.40 -13.24
C PHE A 18 -13.63 -35.97 -14.46
N MET A 19 -12.61 -36.77 -14.78
CA MET A 19 -11.63 -36.45 -15.80
C MET A 19 -11.82 -37.32 -17.04
N ARG A 20 -11.90 -36.68 -18.21
CA ARG A 20 -11.99 -37.30 -19.56
C ARG A 20 -13.27 -38.11 -19.81
N GLY A 21 -13.67 -38.24 -21.08
CA GLY A 21 -14.89 -38.97 -21.50
C GLY A 21 -16.15 -38.09 -21.62
N SER A 22 -17.28 -38.70 -22.00
CA SER A 22 -18.59 -38.05 -22.07
C SER A 22 -19.51 -38.55 -20.96
N LEU A 23 -20.11 -37.63 -20.21
CA LEU A 23 -21.07 -37.96 -19.16
C LEU A 23 -22.48 -37.82 -19.73
N THR A 24 -23.30 -38.87 -19.61
CA THR A 24 -24.70 -38.79 -20.01
C THR A 24 -25.47 -37.89 -19.04
N ALA A 25 -26.48 -37.16 -19.54
CA ALA A 25 -27.31 -36.28 -18.71
C ALA A 25 -27.92 -37.00 -17.49
N THR A 26 -28.31 -38.27 -17.65
CA THR A 26 -28.83 -39.12 -16.58
C THR A 26 -27.80 -39.36 -15.48
N LEU A 27 -26.55 -39.64 -15.85
CA LEU A 27 -25.47 -39.86 -14.89
C LEU A 27 -25.08 -38.54 -14.20
N LEU A 28 -25.05 -37.43 -14.95
CA LEU A 28 -24.71 -36.12 -14.39
C LEU A 28 -25.74 -35.64 -13.35
N THR A 29 -27.03 -35.85 -13.64
CA THR A 29 -28.13 -35.55 -12.70
C THR A 29 -27.97 -36.38 -11.43
N GLU A 30 -27.78 -37.69 -11.57
CA GLU A 30 -27.66 -38.58 -10.41
C GLU A 30 -26.40 -38.30 -9.56
N LEU A 31 -25.31 -37.86 -10.18
CA LEU A 31 -24.11 -37.39 -9.49
C LEU A 31 -24.39 -36.10 -8.71
N MET A 32 -25.01 -35.10 -9.35
CA MET A 32 -25.27 -33.81 -8.72
C MET A 32 -26.33 -33.86 -7.61
N ASP A 33 -27.28 -34.80 -7.68
CA ASP A 33 -28.25 -35.06 -6.63
C ASP A 33 -27.63 -35.69 -5.38
N LYS A 34 -26.61 -36.54 -5.55
CA LYS A 34 -25.98 -37.27 -4.45
C LYS A 34 -24.80 -36.53 -3.80
N ILE A 35 -24.08 -35.71 -4.55
CA ILE A 35 -22.91 -34.98 -4.03
C ILE A 35 -23.39 -33.80 -3.16
N PRO A 36 -22.96 -33.69 -1.89
CA PRO A 36 -23.32 -32.54 -1.07
C PRO A 36 -22.72 -31.25 -1.61
N VAL A 37 -23.52 -30.18 -1.63
CA VAL A 37 -23.11 -28.84 -2.09
C VAL A 37 -21.96 -28.22 -1.29
N SER A 38 -21.67 -28.72 -0.08
CA SER A 38 -20.51 -28.27 0.71
C SER A 38 -19.16 -28.79 0.18
N LYS A 39 -19.15 -29.60 -0.89
CA LYS A 39 -17.94 -30.25 -1.44
C LYS A 39 -17.45 -29.54 -2.70
N ARG A 40 -16.25 -29.89 -3.16
CA ARG A 40 -15.68 -29.40 -4.43
C ARG A 40 -16.08 -30.36 -5.56
N LEU A 41 -16.51 -29.81 -6.69
CA LEU A 41 -16.88 -30.54 -7.89
C LEU A 41 -16.07 -30.04 -9.08
N GLU A 42 -15.35 -30.95 -9.74
CA GLU A 42 -14.60 -30.69 -10.96
C GLU A 42 -15.05 -31.66 -12.06
N ILE A 43 -15.46 -31.12 -13.21
CA ILE A 43 -15.82 -31.91 -14.38
C ILE A 43 -15.04 -31.38 -15.58
N ASP A 44 -14.08 -32.20 -16.02
CA ASP A 44 -13.27 -31.96 -17.22
C ASP A 44 -13.86 -32.68 -18.46
N SER A 45 -14.76 -33.64 -18.23
CA SER A 45 -15.55 -34.36 -19.25
C SER A 45 -16.54 -33.47 -19.99
N ASP A 46 -16.92 -33.86 -21.20
CA ASP A 46 -17.94 -33.14 -21.99
C ASP A 46 -19.34 -33.27 -21.37
N ILE A 47 -20.04 -32.13 -21.28
CA ILE A 47 -21.40 -32.01 -20.77
C ILE A 47 -22.32 -31.60 -21.92
N PRO A 48 -23.52 -32.22 -22.07
CA PRO A 48 -24.49 -31.82 -23.08
C PRO A 48 -24.90 -30.34 -22.96
N ILE A 49 -25.00 -29.63 -24.10
CA ILE A 49 -25.28 -28.18 -24.13
C ILE A 49 -26.68 -27.85 -23.59
N ASP A 50 -27.63 -28.76 -23.72
CA ASP A 50 -29.02 -28.65 -23.27
C ASP A 50 -29.22 -29.08 -21.80
N PHE A 51 -28.16 -29.53 -21.14
CA PHE A 51 -28.22 -29.99 -19.76
C PHE A 51 -28.51 -28.83 -18.79
N LYS A 52 -29.33 -29.08 -17.78
CA LYS A 52 -29.64 -28.13 -16.70
C LYS A 52 -29.77 -28.86 -15.37
N HIS A 53 -29.27 -28.25 -14.31
CA HIS A 53 -29.37 -28.81 -12.97
C HIS A 53 -29.45 -27.72 -11.90
N GLN A 54 -30.32 -27.89 -10.90
CA GLN A 54 -30.55 -26.90 -9.85
C GLN A 54 -29.31 -26.66 -8.96
N ASN A 55 -28.43 -27.65 -8.86
CA ASN A 55 -27.20 -27.59 -8.05
C ASN A 55 -25.94 -27.26 -8.87
N ALA A 56 -26.05 -27.03 -10.18
CA ALA A 56 -24.90 -26.88 -11.09
C ALA A 56 -23.81 -25.93 -10.57
N LEU A 57 -24.19 -24.80 -9.97
CA LEU A 57 -23.25 -23.79 -9.48
C LEU A 57 -23.35 -23.57 -7.96
N LYS A 58 -23.91 -24.54 -7.22
CA LYS A 58 -24.12 -24.41 -5.76
C LYS A 58 -23.04 -25.08 -4.93
N TYR A 59 -22.11 -25.79 -5.55
CA TYR A 59 -21.00 -26.43 -4.85
C TYR A 59 -20.01 -25.38 -4.35
N TYR A 60 -19.41 -25.61 -3.17
CA TYR A 60 -18.45 -24.68 -2.58
C TYR A 60 -17.30 -24.31 -3.53
N VAL A 61 -16.82 -25.28 -4.32
CA VAL A 61 -15.98 -25.02 -5.50
C VAL A 61 -16.52 -25.80 -6.69
N THR A 62 -16.68 -25.12 -7.82
CA THR A 62 -17.14 -25.72 -9.08
C THR A 62 -16.14 -25.41 -10.19
N ARG A 63 -15.63 -26.43 -10.89
CA ARG A 63 -14.82 -26.26 -12.09
C ARG A 63 -15.42 -27.02 -13.26
N TYR A 64 -15.72 -26.29 -14.33
CA TYR A 64 -16.16 -26.87 -15.60
C TYR A 64 -15.19 -26.52 -16.71
N ASN A 65 -14.63 -27.54 -17.34
CA ASN A 65 -13.84 -27.33 -18.56
C ASN A 65 -14.73 -26.84 -19.71
N ASN A 66 -15.94 -27.40 -19.82
CA ASN A 66 -16.98 -26.96 -20.74
C ASN A 66 -18.19 -26.40 -19.98
N GLY A 67 -18.29 -25.07 -19.91
CA GLY A 67 -19.38 -24.32 -19.27
C GLY A 67 -20.37 -23.72 -20.26
N ARG A 68 -20.42 -24.16 -21.52
CA ARG A 68 -21.32 -23.59 -22.56
C ARG A 68 -22.81 -23.81 -22.29
N TRP A 69 -23.14 -24.79 -21.45
CA TRP A 69 -24.50 -25.11 -21.02
C TRP A 69 -24.98 -24.24 -19.84
N ILE A 70 -24.07 -23.51 -19.19
CA ILE A 70 -24.40 -22.60 -18.09
C ILE A 70 -25.03 -21.34 -18.66
N THR A 71 -26.18 -20.96 -18.13
CA THR A 71 -26.89 -19.73 -18.53
C THR A 71 -26.61 -18.59 -17.55
N LEU A 72 -26.90 -17.36 -17.98
CA LEU A 72 -26.79 -16.18 -17.10
C LEU A 72 -27.71 -16.28 -15.87
N ASN A 73 -28.87 -16.92 -16.01
CA ASN A 73 -29.78 -17.16 -14.89
C ASN A 73 -29.17 -18.11 -13.85
N ASP A 74 -28.39 -19.09 -14.30
CA ASP A 74 -27.67 -19.99 -13.39
C ASP A 74 -26.62 -19.20 -12.60
N LEU A 75 -25.87 -18.30 -13.23
CA LEU A 75 -24.94 -17.39 -12.54
C LEU A 75 -25.66 -16.49 -11.52
N LYS A 76 -26.83 -15.93 -11.87
CA LYS A 76 -27.61 -15.09 -10.94
C LYS A 76 -28.18 -15.88 -9.76
N SER A 77 -28.32 -17.21 -9.88
CA SER A 77 -28.83 -18.08 -8.82
C SER A 77 -27.79 -18.45 -7.74
N ILE A 78 -26.52 -18.10 -7.94
CA ILE A 78 -25.42 -18.45 -7.04
C ILE A 78 -25.58 -17.74 -5.68
N ARG A 79 -25.43 -18.48 -4.58
CA ARG A 79 -25.46 -17.96 -3.20
C ARG A 79 -24.42 -18.68 -2.33
N ASN A 80 -23.62 -17.91 -1.59
CA ASN A 80 -22.60 -18.38 -0.64
C ASN A 80 -21.62 -19.44 -1.20
N VAL A 81 -21.13 -19.23 -2.43
CA VAL A 81 -20.17 -20.14 -3.07
C VAL A 81 -18.74 -19.60 -2.91
N GLY A 82 -17.75 -20.49 -2.77
CA GLY A 82 -16.35 -20.08 -2.76
C GLY A 82 -15.89 -19.72 -4.17
N TRP A 83 -15.61 -20.72 -4.99
CA TRP A 83 -14.94 -20.51 -6.28
C TRP A 83 -15.65 -21.23 -7.44
N ILE A 84 -15.98 -20.51 -8.50
CA ILE A 84 -16.43 -21.04 -9.78
C ILE A 84 -15.41 -20.76 -10.88
N GLU A 85 -15.04 -21.79 -11.64
CA GLU A 85 -14.19 -21.67 -12.84
C GLU A 85 -14.88 -22.29 -14.06
N LEU A 86 -15.08 -21.49 -15.10
CA LEU A 86 -15.66 -21.90 -16.37
C LEU A 86 -14.66 -21.64 -17.51
N LYS A 87 -13.97 -22.70 -17.97
CA LYS A 87 -12.89 -22.56 -18.96
C LYS A 87 -13.37 -22.30 -20.38
N SER A 88 -14.62 -22.63 -20.69
CA SER A 88 -15.28 -22.35 -21.98
C SER A 88 -16.73 -21.94 -21.75
N THR A 89 -17.15 -20.77 -22.24
CA THR A 89 -18.52 -20.28 -22.04
C THR A 89 -19.14 -19.73 -23.33
N ILE A 90 -20.44 -19.42 -23.27
CA ILE A 90 -21.16 -18.67 -24.31
C ILE A 90 -21.21 -17.17 -24.03
N PHE A 91 -20.68 -16.73 -22.89
CA PHE A 91 -20.85 -15.37 -22.38
C PHE A 91 -20.01 -14.35 -23.15
N ASP A 92 -20.57 -13.15 -23.30
CA ASP A 92 -19.83 -11.98 -23.73
C ASP A 92 -19.80 -10.89 -22.66
N CYS A 93 -19.21 -9.73 -22.99
CA CYS A 93 -19.08 -8.61 -22.07
C CYS A 93 -20.44 -8.10 -21.54
N SER A 94 -21.51 -8.19 -22.34
CA SER A 94 -22.85 -7.77 -21.93
C SER A 94 -23.42 -8.72 -20.86
N ASP A 95 -23.22 -10.03 -21.04
CA ASP A 95 -23.64 -11.02 -20.04
C ASP A 95 -22.88 -10.85 -18.72
N VAL A 96 -21.57 -10.59 -18.79
CA VAL A 96 -20.75 -10.31 -17.60
C VAL A 96 -21.21 -9.04 -16.91
N ASN A 97 -21.44 -7.95 -17.66
CA ASN A 97 -21.99 -6.72 -17.10
C ASN A 97 -23.32 -6.98 -16.38
N GLN A 98 -24.26 -7.68 -17.03
CA GLN A 98 -25.55 -8.01 -16.42
C GLN A 98 -25.42 -8.83 -15.14
N PHE A 99 -24.42 -9.71 -15.06
CA PHE A 99 -24.10 -10.43 -13.83
C PHE A 99 -23.53 -9.48 -12.75
N LEU A 100 -22.59 -8.62 -13.09
CA LEU A 100 -22.00 -7.65 -12.14
C LEU A 100 -23.04 -6.70 -11.58
N ASN A 101 -23.93 -6.16 -12.43
CA ASN A 101 -25.05 -5.33 -12.01
C ASN A 101 -26.00 -6.08 -11.08
N TYR A 102 -26.25 -7.37 -11.33
CA TYR A 102 -27.02 -8.19 -10.42
C TYR A 102 -26.31 -8.38 -9.07
N TRP A 103 -25.00 -8.68 -9.08
CA TRP A 103 -24.19 -8.85 -7.87
C TRP A 103 -24.16 -7.59 -7.00
N VAL A 104 -24.06 -6.40 -7.60
CA VAL A 104 -24.06 -5.11 -6.89
C VAL A 104 -25.36 -4.88 -6.12
N ASN A 105 -26.49 -5.29 -6.70
CA ASN A 105 -27.82 -5.09 -6.13
C ASN A 105 -28.31 -6.27 -5.27
N CYS A 106 -27.59 -7.40 -5.27
CA CYS A 106 -27.94 -8.57 -4.47
C CYS A 106 -27.79 -8.28 -2.97
N GLU A 107 -28.79 -8.71 -2.18
CA GLU A 107 -28.80 -8.55 -0.72
C GLU A 107 -27.96 -9.59 0.02
N GLU A 108 -27.64 -10.69 -0.66
CA GLU A 108 -26.91 -11.84 -0.11
C GLU A 108 -25.55 -12.00 -0.78
N ASP A 109 -24.60 -12.59 -0.06
CA ASP A 109 -23.30 -12.96 -0.61
C ASP A 109 -23.47 -14.05 -1.67
N MET A 110 -23.01 -13.76 -2.90
CA MET A 110 -23.14 -14.71 -4.02
C MET A 110 -21.94 -15.66 -4.07
N LEU A 111 -20.73 -15.12 -4.27
CA LEU A 111 -19.52 -15.91 -4.44
C LEU A 111 -18.25 -15.15 -4.04
N GLU A 112 -17.15 -15.86 -3.72
CA GLU A 112 -15.83 -15.27 -3.45
C GLU A 112 -15.00 -15.08 -4.74
N LEU A 113 -15.03 -16.03 -5.67
CA LEU A 113 -14.26 -15.96 -6.92
C LEU A 113 -15.00 -16.61 -8.10
N LEU A 114 -15.10 -15.88 -9.20
CA LEU A 114 -15.63 -16.33 -10.49
C LEU A 114 -14.55 -16.10 -11.54
N LYS A 115 -14.10 -17.17 -12.18
CA LYS A 115 -13.21 -17.10 -13.33
C LYS A 115 -13.92 -17.67 -14.54
N LEU A 116 -14.01 -16.88 -15.61
CA LEU A 116 -14.66 -17.31 -16.85
C LEU A 116 -13.82 -16.91 -18.05
N LYS A 117 -13.82 -17.78 -19.07
CA LYS A 117 -13.31 -17.45 -20.40
C LYS A 117 -14.48 -17.13 -21.31
N LEU A 118 -14.49 -15.94 -21.90
CA LEU A 118 -15.55 -15.47 -22.79
C LEU A 118 -15.62 -16.30 -24.07
N LYS A 119 -16.73 -16.16 -24.80
CA LYS A 119 -16.93 -16.82 -26.10
C LYS A 119 -15.76 -16.56 -27.06
N GLU A 120 -15.45 -17.56 -27.87
CA GLU A 120 -14.36 -17.51 -28.83
C GLU A 120 -14.60 -16.38 -29.85
N GLY A 121 -13.63 -15.49 -30.03
CA GLY A 121 -13.75 -14.30 -30.88
C GLY A 121 -14.44 -13.09 -30.23
N ALA A 122 -14.79 -13.13 -28.95
CA ALA A 122 -15.24 -11.93 -28.22
C ALA A 122 -14.12 -10.88 -28.14
N ILE A 123 -14.48 -9.61 -28.31
CA ILE A 123 -13.60 -8.47 -28.03
C ILE A 123 -13.98 -7.96 -26.65
N ILE A 124 -12.99 -7.83 -25.76
CA ILE A 124 -13.23 -7.27 -24.44
C ILE A 124 -13.30 -5.75 -24.54
N ASP A 125 -14.51 -5.22 -24.32
CA ASP A 125 -14.76 -3.78 -24.25
C ASP A 125 -14.95 -3.37 -22.79
N LYS A 126 -14.06 -2.50 -22.31
CA LYS A 126 -14.03 -2.00 -20.93
C LYS A 126 -15.27 -1.15 -20.61
N ASP A 127 -15.75 -0.38 -21.58
CA ASP A 127 -16.91 0.50 -21.39
C ASP A 127 -18.18 -0.34 -21.28
N VAL A 128 -18.30 -1.38 -22.12
CA VAL A 128 -19.43 -2.32 -22.05
C VAL A 128 -19.41 -3.12 -20.74
N LEU A 129 -18.24 -3.53 -20.23
CA LEU A 129 -18.15 -4.28 -18.96
C LEU A 129 -18.54 -3.44 -17.74
N THR A 130 -18.28 -2.13 -17.78
CA THR A 130 -18.49 -1.22 -16.65
C THR A 130 -19.72 -0.32 -16.80
N ASP A 131 -20.50 -0.47 -17.88
CA ASP A 131 -21.71 0.32 -18.09
C ASP A 131 -22.66 0.24 -16.89
N GLN A 132 -23.15 1.42 -16.48
CA GLN A 132 -24.04 1.65 -15.34
C GLN A 132 -23.48 1.28 -13.95
N LEU A 133 -22.22 0.83 -13.86
CA LEU A 133 -21.55 0.52 -12.60
C LEU A 133 -20.73 1.72 -12.11
N ILE A 134 -20.64 1.88 -10.79
CA ILE A 134 -19.69 2.81 -10.18
C ILE A 134 -18.41 2.04 -9.93
N THR A 135 -17.36 2.38 -10.67
CA THR A 135 -16.08 1.66 -10.64
C THR A 135 -14.92 2.61 -10.33
N VAL A 136 -13.90 2.06 -9.67
CA VAL A 136 -12.57 2.67 -9.58
C VAL A 136 -11.64 1.88 -10.49
N HIS A 137 -11.01 2.56 -11.43
CA HIS A 137 -10.11 1.97 -12.41
C HIS A 137 -8.66 2.20 -11.99
N VAL A 138 -7.86 1.14 -11.99
CA VAL A 138 -6.42 1.20 -11.76
C VAL A 138 -5.73 0.53 -12.94
N GLU A 139 -4.95 1.31 -13.70
CA GLU A 139 -4.18 0.77 -14.83
C GLU A 139 -2.84 0.23 -14.33
N GLY A 140 -2.64 -1.08 -14.45
CA GLY A 140 -1.36 -1.77 -14.24
C GLY A 140 -0.61 -2.05 -15.55
N ALA A 141 0.59 -2.64 -15.45
CA ALA A 141 1.45 -2.92 -16.61
C ALA A 141 0.97 -4.09 -17.50
N SER A 142 0.12 -5.00 -16.99
CA SER A 142 -0.29 -6.25 -17.67
C SER A 142 -1.76 -6.65 -17.50
N SER A 143 -2.50 -6.02 -16.59
CA SER A 143 -3.93 -6.28 -16.34
C SER A 143 -4.68 -4.96 -16.17
N THR A 144 -5.97 -4.97 -16.52
CA THR A 144 -6.86 -3.86 -16.20
C THR A 144 -7.73 -4.26 -15.02
N ASP A 145 -7.63 -3.51 -13.92
CA ASP A 145 -8.32 -3.79 -12.69
C ASP A 145 -9.44 -2.77 -12.44
N PHE A 146 -10.65 -3.27 -12.22
CA PHE A 146 -11.80 -2.47 -11.82
C PHE A 146 -12.29 -2.89 -10.45
N PHE A 147 -12.48 -1.93 -9.57
CA PHE A 147 -13.06 -2.16 -8.25
C PHE A 147 -14.49 -1.65 -8.20
N ILE A 148 -15.38 -2.45 -7.62
CA ILE A 148 -16.82 -2.25 -7.59
C ILE A 148 -17.30 -2.42 -6.15
N LYS A 149 -18.28 -1.63 -5.74
CA LYS A 149 -18.90 -1.73 -4.41
C LYS A 149 -20.29 -2.35 -4.52
N ALA A 150 -20.65 -3.22 -3.57
CA ALA A 150 -22.02 -3.68 -3.39
C ALA A 150 -22.88 -2.58 -2.77
N LYS A 151 -24.08 -2.34 -3.32
CA LYS A 151 -25.02 -1.33 -2.79
C LYS A 151 -25.59 -1.73 -1.44
N ASN A 152 -25.97 -3.00 -1.28
CA ASN A 152 -26.64 -3.49 -0.08
C ASN A 152 -25.66 -4.19 0.87
N HIS A 153 -24.78 -3.42 1.51
CA HIS A 153 -23.65 -3.94 2.30
C HIS A 153 -23.95 -4.18 3.79
N LYS A 154 -25.21 -4.03 4.26
CA LYS A 154 -25.57 -4.17 5.69
C LYS A 154 -25.62 -5.62 6.18
N HIS A 155 -25.91 -6.56 5.28
CA HIS A 155 -26.10 -7.98 5.60
C HIS A 155 -25.12 -8.88 4.85
N ARG A 156 -24.10 -8.28 4.23
CA ARG A 156 -23.11 -8.95 3.39
C ARG A 156 -21.74 -8.90 4.03
N LYS A 157 -21.02 -10.01 3.94
CA LYS A 157 -19.60 -10.08 4.30
C LYS A 157 -18.73 -9.55 3.15
N PHE A 158 -19.11 -9.86 1.90
CA PHE A 158 -18.33 -9.48 0.72
C PHE A 158 -18.93 -8.22 0.07
N VAL A 159 -18.33 -7.08 0.41
CA VAL A 159 -18.83 -5.74 0.08
C VAL A 159 -18.03 -5.06 -1.04
N LEU A 160 -16.81 -5.53 -1.29
CA LEU A 160 -15.95 -5.10 -2.39
C LEU A 160 -15.81 -6.19 -3.43
N GLY A 161 -15.89 -5.80 -4.70
CA GLY A 161 -15.65 -6.65 -5.86
C GLY A 161 -14.48 -6.13 -6.68
N HIS A 162 -13.68 -7.03 -7.22
CA HIS A 162 -12.57 -6.74 -8.13
C HIS A 162 -12.71 -7.56 -9.39
N LEU A 163 -12.80 -6.84 -10.49
CA LEU A 163 -12.86 -7.36 -11.84
C LEU A 163 -11.47 -7.23 -12.45
N GLU A 164 -10.86 -8.36 -12.75
CA GLU A 164 -9.58 -8.48 -13.43
C GLU A 164 -9.82 -8.92 -14.88
N ILE A 165 -9.23 -8.18 -15.80
CA ILE A 165 -9.19 -8.55 -17.22
C ILE A 165 -7.80 -9.07 -17.55
N GLY A 166 -7.71 -10.38 -17.79
CA GLY A 166 -6.47 -11.08 -18.11
C GLY A 166 -6.30 -11.39 -19.60
N GLU A 167 -5.14 -11.94 -19.97
CA GLU A 167 -4.84 -12.34 -21.35
C GLU A 167 -5.76 -13.48 -21.84
N GLY A 168 -6.05 -13.50 -23.15
CA GLY A 168 -6.76 -14.61 -23.79
C GLY A 168 -8.27 -14.70 -23.51
N ASN A 169 -8.96 -13.57 -23.43
CA ASN A 169 -10.40 -13.46 -23.17
C ASN A 169 -10.85 -14.02 -21.80
N SER A 170 -9.95 -14.01 -20.81
CA SER A 170 -10.24 -14.42 -19.44
C SER A 170 -10.70 -13.21 -18.62
N VAL A 171 -11.81 -13.39 -17.91
CA VAL A 171 -12.34 -12.41 -16.96
C VAL A 171 -12.41 -13.06 -15.58
N GLY A 172 -11.78 -12.44 -14.61
CA GLY A 172 -11.85 -12.80 -13.20
C GLY A 172 -12.70 -11.79 -12.45
N PHE A 173 -13.62 -12.26 -11.60
CA PHE A 173 -14.31 -11.44 -10.64
C PHE A 173 -14.13 -12.05 -9.25
N SER A 174 -13.62 -11.28 -8.31
CA SER A 174 -13.46 -11.70 -6.93
C SER A 174 -14.19 -10.74 -5.99
N ALA A 175 -14.68 -11.26 -4.87
CA ALA A 175 -15.40 -10.49 -3.88
C ALA A 175 -14.83 -10.76 -2.48
N TRP A 176 -14.61 -9.70 -1.71
CA TRP A 176 -14.00 -9.81 -0.39
C TRP A 176 -14.55 -8.77 0.61
N GLU A 177 -14.16 -8.94 1.86
CA GLU A 177 -14.50 -8.05 2.97
C GLU A 177 -13.56 -6.84 3.00
N ALA A 178 -14.11 -5.64 3.21
CA ALA A 178 -13.31 -4.42 3.32
C ALA A 178 -12.55 -4.41 4.66
N MET A 179 -11.31 -4.93 4.65
CA MET A 179 -10.40 -4.91 5.80
C MET A 179 -9.04 -4.29 5.44
N GLY A 180 -8.41 -3.65 6.43
CA GLY A 180 -7.06 -3.08 6.28
C GLY A 180 -7.00 -1.98 5.22
N GLU A 181 -6.05 -2.09 4.29
CA GLU A 181 -5.81 -1.12 3.21
C GLU A 181 -7.00 -0.96 2.24
N SER A 182 -7.82 -2.00 2.08
CA SER A 182 -9.01 -1.98 1.21
C SER A 182 -10.17 -1.12 1.75
N THR A 183 -10.11 -0.68 3.02
CA THR A 183 -11.11 0.22 3.63
C THR A 183 -11.15 1.57 2.92
N HIS A 184 -9.99 2.10 2.52
CA HIS A 184 -9.91 3.37 1.79
C HIS A 184 -10.58 3.30 0.42
N LEU A 185 -10.45 2.17 -0.26
CA LEU A 185 -11.08 1.93 -1.56
C LEU A 185 -12.61 1.88 -1.42
N PHE A 186 -13.12 1.26 -0.37
CA PHE A 186 -14.56 1.25 -0.06
C PHE A 186 -15.09 2.68 0.19
N GLU A 187 -14.38 3.49 0.97
CA GLU A 187 -14.73 4.89 1.21
C GLU A 187 -14.75 5.72 -0.09
N ILE A 188 -13.79 5.50 -1.00
CA ILE A 188 -13.75 6.19 -2.31
C ILE A 188 -14.97 5.82 -3.14
N LEU A 189 -15.32 4.53 -3.21
CA LEU A 189 -16.49 4.05 -3.96
C LEU A 189 -17.79 4.61 -3.37
N GLU A 190 -17.90 4.74 -2.05
CA GLU A 190 -19.04 5.37 -1.38
C GLU A 190 -19.16 6.87 -1.72
N LEU A 191 -18.04 7.58 -1.80
CA LEU A 191 -18.03 8.98 -2.21
C LEU A 191 -18.43 9.16 -3.69
N LEU A 192 -18.01 8.24 -4.57
CA LEU A 192 -18.39 8.25 -5.99
C LEU A 192 -19.89 7.99 -6.18
N GLU A 193 -20.44 7.04 -5.43
CA GLU A 193 -21.87 6.77 -5.41
C GLU A 193 -22.67 8.00 -4.99
N ARG A 194 -22.29 8.61 -3.86
CA ARG A 194 -22.94 9.81 -3.36
C ARG A 194 -22.84 10.99 -4.34
N LYS A 195 -21.71 11.12 -5.03
CA LYS A 195 -21.53 12.14 -6.07
C LYS A 195 -22.52 11.93 -7.22
N LYS A 196 -22.66 10.70 -7.72
CA LYS A 196 -23.58 10.39 -8.83
C LYS A 196 -25.04 10.67 -8.46
N GLU A 197 -25.48 10.25 -7.27
CA GLU A 197 -26.82 10.55 -6.75
C GLU A 197 -27.11 12.07 -6.74
N LEU A 198 -26.17 12.86 -6.24
CA LEU A 198 -26.32 14.31 -6.19
C LEU A 198 -26.35 14.93 -7.61
N GLU A 199 -25.60 14.39 -8.57
CA GLU A 199 -25.61 14.86 -9.96
C GLU A 199 -26.98 14.58 -10.62
N GLU A 200 -27.56 13.39 -10.38
CA GLU A 200 -28.90 13.03 -10.85
C GLU A 200 -29.99 13.89 -10.20
N GLU A 201 -29.93 14.11 -8.88
CA GLU A 201 -30.87 14.97 -8.15
C GLU A 201 -30.83 16.42 -8.64
N ILE A 202 -29.64 16.95 -8.94
CA ILE A 202 -29.49 18.29 -9.52
C ILE A 202 -30.14 18.36 -10.91
N SER A 203 -29.91 17.36 -11.75
CA SER A 203 -30.52 17.30 -13.09
C SER A 203 -32.06 17.25 -13.02
N MET A 204 -32.63 16.54 -12.05
CA MET A 204 -34.09 16.54 -11.82
C MET A 204 -34.62 17.90 -11.40
N ILE A 205 -33.90 18.64 -10.54
CA ILE A 205 -34.28 20.00 -10.12
C ILE A 205 -34.22 20.94 -11.33
N GLU A 206 -33.16 20.88 -12.15
CA GLU A 206 -33.02 21.71 -13.36
C GLU A 206 -34.14 21.46 -14.38
N ASN A 207 -34.54 20.20 -14.56
CA ASN A 207 -35.64 19.85 -15.45
C ASN A 207 -37.01 20.32 -14.92
N ARG A 208 -37.20 20.41 -13.59
CA ARG A 208 -38.41 20.93 -12.96
C ARG A 208 -38.47 22.47 -12.95
N GLU A 209 -37.34 23.14 -12.77
CA GLU A 209 -37.21 24.61 -12.92
C GLU A 209 -37.63 25.05 -14.33
N ASN A 210 -37.37 24.23 -15.35
CA ASN A 210 -37.80 24.49 -16.73
C ASN A 210 -39.31 24.28 -16.97
N GLN A 211 -40.10 23.87 -15.96
CA GLN A 211 -41.53 23.58 -16.08
C GLN A 211 -42.45 24.39 -15.14
N VAL A 212 -41.96 25.24 -14.21
CA VAL A 212 -42.80 25.90 -13.19
C VAL A 212 -42.53 27.42 -13.01
N ASP A 213 -43.60 28.17 -12.71
CA ASP A 213 -43.68 29.64 -12.62
C ASP A 213 -43.38 30.19 -11.19
N ILE A 214 -42.18 30.78 -11.05
CA ILE A 214 -41.67 31.90 -10.21
C ILE A 214 -41.96 32.00 -8.68
N SER A 215 -42.87 31.25 -8.04
CA SER A 215 -43.13 31.42 -6.58
C SER A 215 -42.45 30.40 -5.64
N ASP A 216 -42.14 29.19 -6.09
CA ASP A 216 -41.44 28.15 -5.30
C ASP A 216 -39.89 28.22 -5.42
N PHE A 217 -39.37 29.15 -6.23
CA PHE A 217 -37.95 29.25 -6.60
C PHE A 217 -36.98 29.43 -5.43
N SER A 218 -37.42 29.91 -4.25
CA SER A 218 -36.49 30.26 -3.16
C SER A 218 -36.00 29.06 -2.34
N GLU A 219 -36.84 28.04 -2.13
CA GLU A 219 -36.45 26.81 -1.43
C GLU A 219 -35.71 25.86 -2.37
N GLU A 220 -36.15 25.74 -3.63
CA GLU A 220 -35.48 24.92 -4.63
C GLU A 220 -34.08 25.46 -4.97
N MET A 221 -33.90 26.79 -5.12
CA MET A 221 -32.57 27.40 -5.25
C MET A 221 -31.68 27.13 -4.03
N ARG A 222 -32.23 27.12 -2.81
CA ARG A 222 -31.46 26.81 -1.59
C ARG A 222 -31.04 25.35 -1.58
N GLN A 223 -31.92 24.44 -1.96
CA GLN A 223 -31.61 23.01 -2.06
C GLN A 223 -30.61 22.74 -3.18
N LYS A 224 -30.77 23.37 -4.34
CA LYS A 224 -29.82 23.33 -5.47
C LYS A 224 -28.46 23.85 -5.05
N ASN A 225 -28.39 25.04 -4.45
CA ASN A 225 -27.13 25.62 -3.96
C ASN A 225 -26.45 24.75 -2.88
N TYR A 226 -27.23 24.18 -1.94
CA TYR A 226 -26.70 23.26 -0.94
C TYR A 226 -26.09 22.00 -1.58
N LYS A 227 -26.81 21.39 -2.53
CA LYS A 227 -26.33 20.20 -3.25
C LYS A 227 -25.15 20.52 -4.15
N TYR A 228 -25.13 21.65 -4.86
CA TYR A 228 -23.98 22.11 -5.64
C TYR A 228 -22.76 22.36 -4.76
N GLU A 229 -22.94 22.91 -3.55
CA GLU A 229 -21.84 23.04 -2.58
C GLU A 229 -21.34 21.67 -2.12
N GLU A 230 -22.22 20.71 -1.86
CA GLU A 230 -21.86 19.34 -1.48
C GLU A 230 -21.10 18.63 -2.60
N LEU A 231 -21.57 18.75 -3.84
CA LEU A 231 -20.94 18.21 -5.05
C LEU A 231 -19.60 18.87 -5.34
N ARG A 232 -19.47 20.17 -5.09
CA ARG A 232 -18.19 20.90 -5.18
C ARG A 232 -17.21 20.43 -4.11
N ARG A 233 -17.68 20.12 -2.90
CA ARG A 233 -16.86 19.52 -1.83
C ARG A 233 -16.42 18.10 -2.17
N LEU A 234 -17.27 17.29 -2.80
CA LEU A 234 -16.96 15.93 -3.27
C LEU A 234 -16.01 15.92 -4.48
N LYS A 235 -16.21 16.80 -5.48
CA LYS A 235 -15.26 16.97 -6.61
C LYS A 235 -13.88 17.40 -6.11
N VAL A 236 -13.83 18.29 -5.12
CA VAL A 236 -12.58 18.68 -4.44
C VAL A 236 -12.00 17.53 -3.59
N LYS A 237 -12.76 16.51 -3.20
CA LYS A 237 -12.21 15.30 -2.53
C LYS A 237 -11.71 14.23 -3.51
N ASN A 238 -12.25 14.19 -4.74
CA ASN A 238 -11.87 13.21 -5.77
C ASN A 238 -10.70 13.69 -6.66
N GLU A 239 -10.60 14.99 -6.96
CA GLU A 239 -9.46 15.57 -7.71
C GLU A 239 -8.34 16.07 -6.79
N LEU A 240 -8.59 16.11 -5.48
CA LEU A 240 -7.63 16.50 -4.45
C LEU A 240 -7.65 15.40 -3.39
N TYR A 241 -6.52 14.71 -3.21
CA TYR A 241 -6.22 14.11 -1.90
C TYR A 241 -6.62 15.10 -0.78
N PRO A 242 -7.21 14.60 0.31
CA PRO A 242 -8.28 15.26 1.05
C PRO A 242 -7.80 16.57 1.68
N ARG A 243 -8.41 17.69 1.29
CA ARG A 243 -8.36 18.90 2.14
C ARG A 243 -9.16 18.63 3.41
N ILE A 244 -8.46 18.43 4.52
CA ILE A 244 -9.04 18.36 5.86
C ILE A 244 -9.88 19.61 6.13
N PRO A 245 -11.12 19.47 6.65
CA PRO A 245 -12.01 20.60 6.90
C PRO A 245 -11.42 21.57 7.92
N LYS A 246 -11.71 22.85 7.73
CA LYS A 246 -11.34 23.93 8.67
C LYS A 246 -11.87 23.63 10.09
N ARG A 247 -10.92 23.40 11.00
CA ARG A 247 -10.85 23.66 12.47
C ARG A 247 -12.02 23.30 13.40
N PRO A 248 -11.80 22.34 14.32
CA PRO A 248 -12.09 22.48 15.75
C PRO A 248 -10.82 22.86 16.55
N LYS A 249 -10.99 23.41 17.76
CA LYS A 249 -9.96 24.11 18.58
C LYS A 249 -8.84 23.25 19.20
N SER A 250 -8.80 21.93 18.96
CA SER A 250 -7.76 21.04 19.45
C SER A 250 -7.84 19.71 18.70
N ARG A 251 -6.74 19.24 18.09
CA ARG A 251 -6.61 17.89 17.53
C ARG A 251 -5.27 17.28 17.94
N THR A 252 -5.30 15.98 18.24
CA THR A 252 -4.16 15.12 18.56
C THR A 252 -3.45 14.57 17.32
N ALA A 253 -4.01 14.77 16.12
CA ALA A 253 -3.44 14.34 14.84
C ALA A 253 -3.53 15.46 13.80
N SER A 254 -2.45 15.62 13.03
CA SER A 254 -2.29 16.60 11.95
C SER A 254 -1.76 15.88 10.72
N SER A 255 -2.25 16.25 9.54
CA SER A 255 -1.75 15.72 8.26
C SER A 255 -1.03 16.82 7.49
N ILE A 256 0.11 16.49 6.90
CA ILE A 256 0.90 17.37 6.05
C ILE A 256 0.76 16.86 4.62
N ILE A 257 0.32 17.70 3.69
CA ILE A 257 0.17 17.34 2.28
C ILE A 257 1.42 17.80 1.53
N LEU A 258 2.15 16.87 0.94
CA LEU A 258 3.34 17.14 0.13
C LEU A 258 2.97 17.20 -1.34
N ARG A 259 3.59 18.14 -2.06
CA ARG A 259 3.44 18.31 -3.50
C ARG A 259 4.82 18.45 -4.11
N GLY A 260 5.16 17.55 -5.00
CA GLY A 260 6.42 17.52 -5.74
C GLY A 260 6.15 17.35 -7.23
N ALA A 261 7.14 17.67 -8.05
CA ALA A 261 7.04 17.55 -9.50
C ALA A 261 7.19 16.10 -10.00
N ASN A 262 7.81 15.23 -9.20
CA ASN A 262 8.02 13.81 -9.47
C ASN A 262 8.04 13.00 -8.16
N ASP A 263 7.85 11.69 -8.27
CA ASP A 263 7.75 10.79 -7.11
C ASP A 263 9.05 10.74 -6.30
N THR A 264 10.22 10.77 -6.96
CA THR A 264 11.51 10.80 -6.26
C THR A 264 11.68 12.01 -5.35
N MET A 265 11.19 13.19 -5.77
CA MET A 265 11.19 14.38 -4.93
C MET A 265 10.18 14.24 -3.78
N LEU A 266 9.00 13.65 -4.04
CA LEU A 266 8.00 13.39 -3.01
C LEU A 266 8.55 12.46 -1.92
N ASP A 267 9.19 11.35 -2.31
CA ASP A 267 9.82 10.41 -1.39
C ASP A 267 10.88 11.10 -0.52
N GLU A 268 11.70 11.97 -1.13
CA GLU A 268 12.74 12.70 -0.40
C GLU A 268 12.18 13.76 0.55
N MET A 269 11.09 14.43 0.13
CA MET A 269 10.37 15.37 0.99
C MET A 269 9.71 14.66 2.17
N GLU A 270 9.12 13.48 1.96
CA GLU A 270 8.54 12.66 3.02
C GLU A 270 9.61 12.26 4.04
N ARG A 271 10.74 11.72 3.56
CA ARG A 271 11.89 11.36 4.41
C ARG A 271 12.39 12.57 5.22
N SER A 272 12.57 13.72 4.56
CA SER A 272 13.04 14.94 5.21
C SER A 272 12.11 15.44 6.33
N ILE A 273 10.80 15.36 6.12
CA ILE A 273 9.80 15.77 7.11
C ILE A 273 9.72 14.77 8.24
N HIS A 274 9.77 13.47 7.93
CA HIS A 274 9.82 12.42 8.93
C HIS A 274 11.03 12.60 9.85
N ASP A 275 12.21 12.84 9.29
CA ASP A 275 13.45 13.08 10.04
C ASP A 275 13.34 14.33 10.91
N SER A 276 12.80 15.42 10.37
CA SER A 276 12.57 16.67 11.11
C SER A 276 11.64 16.46 12.32
N LEU A 277 10.54 15.73 12.14
CA LEU A 277 9.60 15.39 13.21
C LEU A 277 10.24 14.48 14.25
N CYS A 278 11.04 13.50 13.82
CA CYS A 278 11.81 12.63 14.69
C CYS A 278 12.81 13.43 15.54
N VAL A 279 13.53 14.40 14.95
CA VAL A 279 14.43 15.30 15.69
C VAL A 279 13.66 16.09 16.74
N VAL A 280 12.54 16.73 16.38
CA VAL A 280 11.70 17.49 17.31
C VAL A 280 11.23 16.61 18.46
N ARG A 281 10.77 15.39 18.18
CA ARG A 281 10.40 14.40 19.21
C ARG A 281 11.57 14.12 20.16
N ARG A 282 12.78 13.90 19.65
CA ARG A 282 13.98 13.68 20.49
C ARG A 282 14.33 14.89 21.35
N VAL A 283 14.13 16.11 20.85
CA VAL A 283 14.31 17.33 21.64
C VAL A 283 13.30 17.37 22.80
N LEU A 284 12.03 17.08 22.53
CA LEU A 284 10.97 17.06 23.54
C LEU A 284 11.19 15.98 24.61
N GLU A 285 11.66 14.79 24.21
CA GLU A 285 12.00 13.69 25.11
C GLU A 285 13.21 14.02 25.99
N SER A 286 14.30 14.55 25.40
CA SER A 286 15.58 14.72 26.10
C SER A 286 15.75 16.05 26.82
N LYS A 287 15.03 17.11 26.39
CA LYS A 287 15.12 18.49 26.89
C LYS A 287 16.55 19.07 26.94
N LYS A 288 17.47 18.49 26.16
CA LYS A 288 18.89 18.88 26.12
C LYS A 288 19.33 19.07 24.68
N LEU A 289 19.92 20.24 24.41
CA LEU A 289 20.37 20.66 23.09
C LEU A 289 21.86 20.98 23.12
N VAL A 290 22.52 20.76 21.98
CA VAL A 290 23.93 21.07 21.74
C VAL A 290 24.07 21.84 20.43
N ALA A 291 25.16 22.60 20.27
CA ALA A 291 25.46 23.28 19.00
C ALA A 291 25.76 22.26 17.90
N GLY A 292 25.16 22.46 16.72
CA GLY A 292 25.49 21.70 15.53
C GLY A 292 26.72 22.23 14.79
N GLY A 293 26.91 21.78 13.54
CA GLY A 293 27.97 22.27 12.66
C GLY A 293 29.39 21.85 13.08
N GLY A 294 29.52 20.62 13.61
CA GLY A 294 30.82 20.05 14.00
C GLY A 294 31.40 20.57 15.33
N ALA A 295 30.64 21.37 16.07
CA ALA A 295 31.07 21.97 17.33
C ALA A 295 31.30 20.92 18.43
N VAL A 296 30.37 19.97 18.56
CA VAL A 296 30.42 18.91 19.59
C VAL A 296 31.62 18.00 19.37
N GLU A 297 31.81 17.54 18.13
CA GLU A 297 32.90 16.65 17.75
C GLU A 297 34.27 17.30 17.98
N THR A 298 34.40 18.57 17.61
CA THR A 298 35.65 19.33 17.82
C THR A 298 35.95 19.55 19.30
N SER A 299 34.94 19.89 20.10
CA SER A 299 35.10 20.08 21.55
C SER A 299 35.47 18.77 22.25
N LEU A 300 34.79 17.67 21.88
CA LEU A 300 35.09 16.33 22.41
C LEU A 300 36.49 15.86 22.02
N SER A 301 36.93 16.12 20.78
CA SER A 301 38.29 15.82 20.32
C SER A 301 39.34 16.47 21.22
N LEU A 302 39.23 17.78 21.48
CA LEU A 302 40.15 18.50 22.38
C LEU A 302 40.11 18.00 23.82
N PHE A 303 38.92 17.69 24.32
CA PHE A 303 38.76 17.13 25.66
C PHE A 303 39.46 15.77 25.78
N LEU A 304 39.29 14.90 24.79
CA LEU A 304 39.91 13.58 24.75
C LEU A 304 41.42 13.66 24.54
N GLU A 305 41.93 14.60 23.75
CA GLU A 305 43.37 14.87 23.63
C GLU A 305 43.97 15.27 24.97
N THR A 306 43.29 16.16 25.71
CA THR A 306 43.73 16.58 27.06
C THR A 306 43.67 15.40 28.05
N PHE A 307 42.61 14.59 27.97
CA PHE A 307 42.47 13.39 28.77
C PHE A 307 43.56 12.35 28.46
N ALA A 308 43.91 12.16 27.18
CA ALA A 308 44.97 11.25 26.76
C ALA A 308 46.33 11.62 27.38
N GLN A 309 46.63 12.91 27.56
CA GLN A 309 47.87 13.37 28.22
C GLN A 309 47.94 12.99 29.71
N THR A 310 46.81 12.70 30.35
CA THR A 310 46.79 12.24 31.75
C THR A 310 47.07 10.75 31.89
N LEU A 311 47.04 10.01 30.78
CA LEU A 311 47.29 8.57 30.74
C LEU A 311 48.77 8.31 30.43
N SER A 312 49.36 7.31 31.09
CA SER A 312 50.80 7.01 31.02
C SER A 312 51.15 5.80 30.16
N SER A 313 50.19 5.17 29.49
CA SER A 313 50.31 3.81 28.91
C SER A 313 49.95 3.74 27.42
N ARG A 314 49.87 2.52 26.86
CA ARG A 314 49.40 2.24 25.49
C ARG A 314 47.98 2.76 25.22
N GLU A 315 47.17 2.93 26.26
CA GLU A 315 45.80 3.47 26.14
C GLU A 315 45.81 4.92 25.64
N GLN A 316 46.86 5.69 25.93
CA GLN A 316 47.02 7.06 25.43
C GLN A 316 46.92 7.13 23.91
N LEU A 317 47.58 6.19 23.21
CA LEU A 317 47.58 6.15 21.75
C LEU A 317 46.17 5.88 21.20
N ALA A 318 45.44 4.93 21.80
CA ALA A 318 44.09 4.60 21.39
C ALA A 318 43.11 5.78 21.60
N VAL A 319 43.22 6.48 22.74
CA VAL A 319 42.38 7.66 23.02
C VAL A 319 42.72 8.82 22.08
N ALA A 320 43.99 9.05 21.79
CA ALA A 320 44.42 10.09 20.85
C ALA A 320 43.89 9.83 19.42
N GLU A 321 43.97 8.60 18.93
CA GLU A 321 43.42 8.23 17.62
C GLU A 321 41.90 8.37 17.58
N TYR A 322 41.19 7.97 18.65
CA TYR A 322 39.75 8.17 18.75
C TYR A 322 39.39 9.66 18.73
N ALA A 323 40.16 10.52 19.41
CA ALA A 323 39.98 11.96 19.38
C ALA A 323 40.18 12.55 17.97
N SER A 324 41.20 12.06 17.23
CA SER A 324 41.46 12.45 15.84
C SER A 324 40.32 12.03 14.90
N ALA A 325 39.77 10.82 15.11
CA ALA A 325 38.67 10.28 14.31
C ALA A 325 37.41 11.16 14.39
N LEU A 326 37.11 11.79 15.54
CA LEU A 326 35.97 12.69 15.67
C LEU A 326 36.04 13.91 14.74
N LEU A 327 37.24 14.36 14.36
CA LEU A 327 37.42 15.51 13.46
C LEU A 327 37.05 15.19 12.00
N ILE A 328 36.72 13.94 11.66
CA ILE A 328 36.26 13.61 10.30
C ILE A 328 34.95 14.31 9.95
N ILE A 329 34.03 14.45 10.89
CA ILE A 329 32.71 15.07 10.67
C ILE A 329 32.86 16.53 10.22
N PRO A 330 33.54 17.42 10.98
CA PRO A 330 33.73 18.81 10.53
C PRO A 330 34.58 18.93 9.26
N LYS A 331 35.55 18.02 9.02
CA LYS A 331 36.33 17.99 7.77
C LYS A 331 35.44 17.68 6.55
N VAL A 332 34.59 16.65 6.65
CA VAL A 332 33.68 16.24 5.59
C VAL A 332 32.62 17.33 5.33
N LEU A 333 32.08 17.95 6.38
CA LEU A 333 31.17 19.09 6.23
C LEU A 333 31.80 20.25 5.44
N ALA A 334 33.03 20.62 5.77
CA ALA A 334 33.76 21.66 5.04
C ALA A 334 34.08 21.27 3.59
N SER A 335 34.49 20.01 3.37
CA SER A 335 34.78 19.48 2.04
C SER A 335 33.53 19.42 1.15
N ASN A 336 32.38 19.00 1.69
CA ASN A 336 31.11 18.95 0.98
C ASN A 336 30.61 20.36 0.59
N ALA A 337 30.98 21.39 1.35
CA ALA A 337 30.71 22.78 1.05
C ALA A 337 31.76 23.44 0.13
N ALA A 338 32.71 22.66 -0.42
CA ALA A 338 33.82 23.16 -1.23
C ALA A 338 34.64 24.28 -0.54
N ARG A 339 34.81 24.17 0.78
CA ARG A 339 35.64 25.08 1.58
C ARG A 339 36.95 24.40 2.00
N ASP A 340 37.95 25.20 2.39
CA ASP A 340 39.20 24.66 2.93
C ASP A 340 38.96 24.03 4.31
N SER A 341 38.87 22.70 4.32
CA SER A 341 38.65 21.91 5.53
C SER A 341 39.79 22.02 6.54
N THR A 342 41.04 22.27 6.10
CA THR A 342 42.19 22.35 6.99
C THR A 342 42.15 23.66 7.77
N ASP A 343 41.92 24.78 7.08
CA ASP A 343 41.82 26.10 7.68
C ASP A 343 40.62 26.20 8.64
N LEU A 344 39.43 25.78 8.19
CA LEU A 344 38.21 25.88 9.00
C LEU A 344 38.25 25.00 10.25
N VAL A 345 38.73 23.77 10.16
CA VAL A 345 38.83 22.88 11.33
C VAL A 345 39.90 23.38 12.30
N THR A 346 41.02 23.91 11.80
CA THR A 346 42.08 24.48 12.65
C THR A 346 41.56 25.69 13.41
N LYS A 347 40.85 26.60 12.73
CA LYS A 347 40.21 27.74 13.38
C LYS A 347 39.18 27.26 14.42
N LEU A 348 38.34 26.29 14.08
CA LEU A 348 37.31 25.75 14.98
C LEU A 348 37.93 25.16 16.25
N ARG A 349 39.01 24.38 16.11
CA ARG A 349 39.79 23.88 17.25
C ARG A 349 40.35 25.00 18.11
N ALA A 350 40.88 26.08 17.51
CA ALA A 350 41.37 27.22 18.27
C ALA A 350 40.28 27.92 19.10
N TYR A 351 39.05 28.05 18.56
CA TYR A 351 37.91 28.61 19.31
C TYR A 351 37.51 27.70 20.48
N HIS A 352 37.37 26.39 20.25
CA HIS A 352 37.00 25.44 21.30
C HIS A 352 38.10 25.26 22.36
N SER A 353 39.37 25.33 21.97
CA SER A 353 40.50 25.30 22.91
C SER A 353 40.45 26.50 23.86
N LYS A 354 40.22 27.72 23.33
CA LYS A 354 40.02 28.92 24.13
C LYS A 354 38.81 28.80 25.07
N ALA A 355 37.72 28.20 24.59
CA ALA A 355 36.49 27.99 25.38
C ALA A 355 36.70 27.05 26.58
N GLN A 356 37.59 26.05 26.45
CA GLN A 356 37.90 25.10 27.52
C GLN A 356 38.93 25.66 28.51
N LEU A 357 39.92 26.43 28.04
CA LEU A 357 41.00 26.96 28.88
C LEU A 357 40.62 28.23 29.65
N ILE A 358 39.82 29.13 29.06
CA ILE A 358 39.55 30.47 29.62
C ILE A 358 38.07 30.55 30.03
N PRO A 359 37.75 30.59 31.34
CA PRO A 359 36.37 30.65 31.83
C PRO A 359 35.56 31.85 31.30
N GLN A 360 36.22 32.98 31.02
CA GLN A 360 35.58 34.20 30.50
C GLN A 360 35.09 34.03 29.04
N LEU A 361 35.69 33.12 28.27
CA LEU A 361 35.38 32.87 26.87
C LEU A 361 34.53 31.61 26.65
N GLN A 362 33.86 31.13 27.71
CA GLN A 362 33.04 29.91 27.64
C GLN A 362 31.89 30.00 26.62
N HIS A 363 31.48 31.20 26.21
CA HIS A 363 30.51 31.41 25.15
C HIS A 363 30.96 30.81 23.80
N LEU A 364 32.27 30.75 23.55
CA LEU A 364 32.83 30.17 22.32
C LEU A 364 32.57 28.67 22.17
N LYS A 365 32.07 27.97 23.20
CA LYS A 365 31.65 26.57 23.08
C LYS A 365 30.51 26.34 22.08
N TRP A 366 29.78 27.39 21.73
CA TRP A 366 28.70 27.35 20.74
C TRP A 366 29.19 27.65 19.33
N ALA A 367 30.49 27.89 19.15
CA ALA A 367 31.09 28.12 17.84
C ALA A 367 31.02 26.87 16.97
N GLY A 368 30.49 27.00 15.76
CA GLY A 368 30.45 25.93 14.76
C GLY A 368 30.73 26.47 13.35
N LEU A 369 30.76 25.55 12.39
CA LEU A 369 31.07 25.89 10.99
C LEU A 369 29.89 26.60 10.32
N ASP A 370 30.17 27.76 9.73
CA ASP A 370 29.32 28.41 8.74
C ASP A 370 29.83 28.07 7.33
N LEU A 371 29.11 27.16 6.68
CA LEU A 371 29.49 26.66 5.36
C LEU A 371 29.11 27.64 4.24
N GLU A 372 28.12 28.51 4.47
CA GLU A 372 27.67 29.50 3.48
C GLU A 372 28.73 30.58 3.32
N ASN A 373 29.20 31.14 4.44
CA ASN A 373 30.21 32.21 4.44
C ASN A 373 31.66 31.69 4.49
N GLY A 374 31.85 30.40 4.78
CA GLY A 374 33.19 29.82 4.97
C GLY A 374 33.91 30.41 6.18
N SER A 375 33.19 30.62 7.27
CA SER A 375 33.70 31.18 8.53
C SER A 375 33.18 30.40 9.74
N ILE A 376 33.53 30.83 10.95
CA ILE A 376 33.02 30.24 12.19
C ILE A 376 32.08 31.24 12.82
N ARG A 377 30.93 30.76 13.27
CA ARG A 377 29.89 31.58 13.90
C ARG A 377 29.35 30.92 15.16
N ASP A 378 28.64 31.69 15.98
CA ASP A 378 27.86 31.13 17.07
C ASP A 378 26.61 30.41 16.50
N ASN A 379 26.62 29.08 16.56
CA ASN A 379 25.55 28.26 16.03
C ASN A 379 24.30 28.26 16.92
N LYS A 380 24.41 28.67 18.18
CA LYS A 380 23.24 28.84 19.05
C LYS A 380 22.43 30.06 18.61
N GLU A 381 23.10 31.17 18.30
CA GLU A 381 22.43 32.38 17.80
C GLU A 381 21.88 32.18 16.38
N ALA A 382 22.59 31.42 15.54
CA ALA A 382 22.12 31.06 14.21
C ALA A 382 20.99 29.99 14.20
N GLY A 383 20.61 29.42 15.35
CA GLY A 383 19.56 28.42 15.46
C GLY A 383 19.95 27.01 14.99
N VAL A 384 21.24 26.74 14.78
CA VAL A 384 21.76 25.43 14.35
C VAL A 384 22.02 24.56 15.59
N LEU A 385 21.00 23.84 16.01
CA LEU A 385 20.99 23.03 17.22
C LEU A 385 20.64 21.57 16.94
N GLU A 386 21.21 20.68 17.73
CA GLU A 386 20.97 19.24 17.64
C GLU A 386 20.59 18.66 19.01
N PRO A 387 19.76 17.59 19.06
CA PRO A 387 19.44 16.92 20.31
C PRO A 387 20.67 16.21 20.88
N ALA A 388 21.01 16.48 22.14
CA ALA A 388 22.18 15.87 22.79
C ALA A 388 22.08 14.33 22.83
N LEU A 389 20.86 13.81 23.01
CA LEU A 389 20.60 12.37 23.05
C LEU A 389 20.96 11.68 21.73
N SER A 390 20.79 12.35 20.59
CA SER A 390 21.11 11.80 19.28
C SER A 390 22.63 11.56 19.19
N LYS A 391 23.44 12.58 19.49
CA LYS A 391 24.90 12.50 19.48
C LYS A 391 25.46 11.43 20.41
N VAL A 392 24.94 11.34 21.63
CA VAL A 392 25.38 10.33 22.60
C VAL A 392 25.12 8.91 22.08
N LYS A 393 23.94 8.67 21.48
CA LYS A 393 23.62 7.36 20.90
C LYS A 393 24.48 7.05 19.68
N SER A 394 24.66 8.01 18.77
CA SER A 394 25.50 7.84 17.59
C SER A 394 26.94 7.46 17.96
N LEU A 395 27.53 8.15 18.93
CA LEU A 395 28.89 7.82 19.40
C LEU A 395 28.97 6.44 20.04
N LYS A 396 27.99 6.08 20.90
CA LYS A 396 27.95 4.76 21.53
C LYS A 396 27.86 3.62 20.51
N PHE A 397 26.90 3.72 19.58
CA PHE A 397 26.70 2.67 18.57
C PHE A 397 27.88 2.57 17.60
N ALA A 398 28.46 3.70 17.19
CA ALA A 398 29.65 3.70 16.35
C ALA A 398 30.84 3.04 17.06
N THR A 399 31.04 3.34 18.33
CA THR A 399 32.09 2.71 19.14
C THR A 399 31.85 1.22 19.34
N GLU A 400 30.62 0.78 19.65
CA GLU A 400 30.27 -0.63 19.80
C GLU A 400 30.48 -1.41 18.49
N ALA A 401 30.08 -0.85 17.35
CA ALA A 401 30.30 -1.44 16.04
C ALA A 401 31.80 -1.56 15.71
N ALA A 402 32.58 -0.50 15.96
CA ALA A 402 34.02 -0.52 15.74
C ALA A 402 34.71 -1.57 16.62
N ILE A 403 34.36 -1.65 17.91
CA ILE A 403 34.88 -2.69 18.82
C ILE A 403 34.52 -4.09 18.31
N THR A 404 33.30 -4.28 17.82
CA THR A 404 32.85 -5.58 17.31
C THR A 404 33.69 -6.01 16.11
N ILE A 405 33.94 -5.10 15.16
CA ILE A 405 34.77 -5.38 13.99
C ILE A 405 36.22 -5.66 14.40
N LEU A 406 36.79 -4.86 15.31
CA LEU A 406 38.17 -5.02 15.78
C LEU A 406 38.40 -6.30 16.60
N ARG A 407 37.32 -6.93 17.10
CA ARG A 407 37.37 -8.20 17.85
C ARG A 407 37.28 -9.44 16.96
N ILE A 408 37.02 -9.29 15.66
CA ILE A 408 36.99 -10.42 14.74
C ILE A 408 38.43 -10.81 14.42
N ASP A 409 38.87 -11.95 14.94
CA ASP A 409 40.19 -12.50 14.64
C ASP A 409 40.19 -13.29 13.31
N ASP A 410 39.11 -14.05 13.04
CA ASP A 410 38.99 -14.93 11.87
C ASP A 410 37.71 -14.67 11.07
N LEU A 411 37.83 -14.65 9.73
CA LEU A 411 36.71 -14.51 8.80
C LEU A 411 36.58 -15.76 7.92
N ILE A 412 35.51 -16.54 8.13
CA ILE A 412 35.18 -17.68 7.28
C ILE A 412 34.21 -17.20 6.18
N LYS A 413 34.65 -17.24 4.93
CA LYS A 413 33.78 -17.03 3.76
C LYS A 413 33.35 -18.38 3.23
N LEU A 414 32.04 -18.61 3.17
CA LEU A 414 31.47 -19.77 2.48
C LEU A 414 31.16 -19.35 1.04
N ASP A 415 31.62 -20.14 0.08
CA ASP A 415 31.22 -19.94 -1.30
C ASP A 415 29.73 -20.22 -1.44
N LYS A 416 29.04 -19.32 -2.16
CA LYS A 416 27.61 -19.46 -2.44
C LYS A 416 27.47 -20.71 -3.31
N GLN A 417 26.83 -21.76 -2.79
CA GLN A 417 26.47 -22.90 -3.62
C GLN A 417 25.62 -22.40 -4.79
N GLU A 418 26.11 -22.57 -6.01
CA GLU A 418 25.28 -22.41 -7.19
C GLU A 418 24.11 -23.40 -7.07
N PRO A 419 22.85 -22.97 -7.25
CA PRO A 419 21.75 -23.91 -7.30
C PRO A 419 22.05 -24.91 -8.41
N ALA A 420 22.13 -26.20 -8.04
CA ALA A 420 22.44 -27.28 -8.97
C ALA A 420 21.56 -27.12 -10.23
N GLY A 421 22.20 -26.83 -11.36
CA GLY A 421 21.54 -26.84 -12.65
C GLY A 421 20.91 -28.21 -12.86
N GLY A 422 19.60 -28.24 -13.09
CA GLY A 422 18.89 -29.45 -13.47
C GLY A 422 19.49 -30.00 -14.76
N HIS A 423 20.26 -31.08 -14.64
CA HIS A 423 20.63 -31.92 -15.76
C HIS A 423 19.38 -32.70 -16.15
N ASP A 424 18.62 -32.19 -17.12
CA ASP A 424 17.62 -32.98 -17.85
C ASP A 424 18.37 -33.97 -18.77
N ASP A 425 18.83 -35.07 -18.18
CA ASP A 425 19.22 -36.26 -18.94
C ASP A 425 17.95 -37.04 -19.31
N CYS A 426 17.28 -36.59 -20.38
CA CYS A 426 16.28 -37.39 -21.08
C CYS A 426 17.00 -38.43 -21.97
N HIS A 427 17.33 -39.58 -21.40
CA HIS A 427 17.58 -40.82 -22.14
C HIS A 427 16.57 -41.89 -21.70
N ALA A 428 15.53 -42.12 -22.51
CA ALA A 428 14.95 -43.42 -22.88
C ALA A 428 13.72 -43.21 -23.77
#